data_AF-A0A9E4Z621-F1
#
_entry.id   AF-A0A9E4Z621-F1
#
_cell.length_a   1.000
_cell.length_b   1.000
_cell.length_c   1.000
_cell.angle_alpha   90.00
_cell.angle_beta   90.00
_cell.angle_gamma   90.00
#
_symmetry.space_group_name_H-M   'P 1'
#
loop_
_entity.id
_entity.type
_entity.pdbx_description
1 polymer ?
#
loop_
_entity_poly.entity_id
_entity_poly.type
_entity_poly.pdbx_seq_one_letter_code
_entity_poly.pdbx_strand_id
1 'polypeptide(L)' 'TAAGPANNWVKPGDSRVIANTVLIGPGETGEVTFTAPAPGTYQFVCTFPGHNFTMFGNFIVN' A
#
# COMPACT_ATOMS: atom_id res chain seq x y z
N THR A 1 12.06 6.72 12.02
CA THR A 1 11.93 7.73 10.94
C THR A 1 10.62 7.51 10.24
N ALA A 2 9.72 8.50 10.28
CA ALA A 2 8.45 8.42 9.57
C ALA A 2 8.69 8.59 8.06
N ALA A 3 7.99 7.82 7.22
CA ALA A 3 8.12 7.88 5.77
C ALA A 3 7.81 9.28 5.20
N GLY A 4 6.74 9.92 5.70
CA GLY A 4 6.31 11.23 5.26
C GLY A 4 5.69 11.24 3.84
N PRO A 5 5.17 12.40 3.41
CA PRO A 5 4.48 12.52 2.13
C PRO A 5 5.39 12.25 0.91
N ALA A 6 6.68 12.59 1.00
CA ALA A 6 7.66 12.36 -0.08
C ALA A 6 7.88 10.87 -0.39
N ASN A 7 7.53 9.97 0.52
CA ASN A 7 7.64 8.52 0.35
C ASN A 7 6.26 7.84 0.31
N ASN A 8 5.20 8.57 -0.08
CA ASN A 8 3.83 8.05 -0.14
C ASN A 8 3.32 7.46 1.19
N TRP A 9 3.86 7.93 2.32
CA TRP A 9 3.62 7.36 3.65
C TRP A 9 4.01 5.88 3.79
N VAL A 10 4.92 5.39 2.94
CA VAL A 10 5.51 4.04 3.01
C VAL A 10 7.01 4.16 3.29
N LYS A 11 7.53 3.44 4.29
CA LYS A 11 8.95 3.51 4.62
C LYS A 11 9.77 2.95 3.45
N PRO A 12 10.75 3.70 2.91
CA PRO A 12 11.62 3.18 1.85
C PRO A 12 12.34 1.90 2.28
N GLY A 13 12.31 0.88 1.41
CA GLY A 13 12.95 -0.41 1.67
C GLY A 13 12.26 -1.28 2.75
N ASP A 14 11.00 -1.00 3.10
CA ASP A 14 10.25 -1.86 3.99
C ASP A 14 9.94 -3.20 3.31
N SER A 15 10.66 -4.25 3.70
CA SER A 15 10.56 -5.59 3.13
C SER A 15 9.19 -6.26 3.32
N ARG A 16 8.31 -5.68 4.14
CA ARG A 16 6.94 -6.17 4.34
C ARG A 16 5.99 -5.71 3.23
N VAL A 17 6.38 -4.69 2.45
CA VAL A 17 5.56 -4.12 1.39
C VAL A 17 5.93 -4.78 0.06
N ILE A 18 5.02 -5.59 -0.48
CA ILE A 18 5.19 -6.25 -1.78
C ILE A 18 5.10 -5.23 -2.91
N ALA A 19 4.14 -4.31 -2.82
CA ALA A 19 3.89 -3.26 -3.79
C ALA A 19 3.14 -2.09 -3.12
N ASN A 20 3.27 -0.89 -3.68
CA ASN A 20 2.45 0.27 -3.33
C ASN A 20 2.27 1.16 -4.56
N THR A 21 1.17 1.91 -4.57
CA THR A 21 1.00 3.02 -5.52
C THR A 21 1.68 4.28 -4.97
N VAL A 22 1.79 5.31 -5.80
CA VAL A 22 1.98 6.67 -5.29
C VAL A 22 0.76 7.12 -4.49
N LEU A 23 0.94 8.11 -3.60
CA LEU A 23 -0.18 8.78 -2.96
C LEU A 23 -0.87 9.69 -3.99
N ILE A 24 -2.19 9.53 -4.13
CA ILE A 24 -3.00 10.30 -5.08
C ILE A 24 -3.96 11.25 -4.35
N GLY A 25 -4.23 12.39 -4.97
CA GLY A 25 -5.21 13.37 -4.52
C GLY A 25 -6.61 13.15 -5.09
N PRO A 26 -7.57 14.05 -4.75
CA PRO A 26 -8.93 13.98 -5.27
C PRO A 26 -8.98 14.08 -6.81
N GLY A 27 -9.67 13.13 -7.46
CA GLY A 27 -9.83 13.10 -8.92
C GLY A 27 -8.66 12.49 -9.70
N GLU A 28 -7.58 12.12 -9.03
CA GLU A 28 -6.44 11.44 -9.64
C GLU A 28 -6.61 9.92 -9.67
N THR A 29 -5.81 9.24 -10.49
CA THR A 29 -5.77 7.77 -10.55
C THR A 29 -4.34 7.30 -10.42
N GLY A 30 -4.14 6.20 -9.69
CA GLY A 30 -2.85 5.54 -9.53
C GLY A 30 -2.98 4.04 -9.81
N GLU A 31 -1.95 3.46 -10.39
CA GLU A 31 -1.86 2.04 -10.69
C GLU A 31 -0.51 1.49 -10.19
N VAL A 32 -0.51 0.22 -9.78
CA VAL A 32 0.72 -0.53 -9.52
C VAL A 32 0.57 -1.94 -10.11
N THR A 33 1.58 -2.37 -10.86
CA THR A 33 1.68 -3.74 -11.37
C THR A 33 2.78 -4.46 -10.61
N PHE A 34 2.49 -5.66 -10.11
CA PHE A 34 3.45 -6.49 -9.39
C PHE A 34 3.17 -7.97 -9.65
N THR A 35 4.19 -8.81 -9.46
CA THR A 35 4.01 -10.26 -9.53
C THR A 35 3.26 -10.73 -8.30
N ALA A 36 2.18 -11.49 -8.49
CA ALA A 36 1.45 -12.08 -7.39
C ALA A 36 2.40 -12.96 -6.54
N PRO A 37 2.36 -12.84 -5.20
CA PRO A 37 3.15 -13.68 -4.31
C PRO A 37 2.64 -15.12 -4.29
N ALA A 38 3.24 -15.99 -3.47
CA ALA A 38 2.74 -17.35 -3.26
C ALA A 38 1.28 -17.36 -2.78
N PRO A 39 0.54 -18.47 -2.99
CA PRO A 39 -0.82 -18.61 -2.46
C PRO A 39 -0.90 -18.29 -0.97
N GLY A 40 -1.92 -17.51 -0.59
CA GLY A 40 -2.10 -17.03 0.78
C GLY A 40 -2.94 -15.76 0.89
N THR A 41 -3.14 -15.32 2.13
CA THR A 41 -3.86 -14.09 2.46
C THR A 41 -2.87 -12.97 2.78
N TYR A 42 -2.94 -11.90 2.02
CA TYR A 42 -2.18 -10.67 2.20
C TYR A 42 -3.13 -9.53 2.57
N GLN A 43 -2.59 -8.43 3.06
CA GLN A 43 -3.37 -7.24 3.40
C GLN A 43 -3.03 -6.11 2.43
N PHE A 44 -4.05 -5.38 2.00
CA PHE A 44 -3.89 -4.05 1.42
C PHE A 44 -4.41 -3.02 2.43
N VAL A 45 -3.77 -1.85 2.47
CA VAL A 45 -4.09 -0.80 3.45
C VAL A 45 -3.70 0.57 2.90
N CYS A 46 -4.50 1.58 3.17
CA CYS A 46 -4.10 2.97 2.98
C CYS A 46 -3.21 3.41 4.15
N THR A 47 -1.96 3.76 3.85
CA THR A 47 -0.95 4.15 4.85
C THR A 47 -0.97 5.64 5.18
N PHE A 48 -1.82 6.44 4.53
CA PHE A 48 -2.00 7.84 4.89
C PHE A 48 -2.39 7.96 6.38
N PRO A 49 -1.80 8.91 7.14
CA PRO A 49 -2.05 9.03 8.57
C PRO A 49 -3.54 9.03 8.93
N GLY A 50 -3.96 8.04 9.72
CA GLY A 50 -5.34 7.88 10.20
C GLY A 50 -6.29 7.11 9.27
N HIS A 51 -5.91 6.80 8.02
CA HIS A 51 -6.82 6.11 7.09
C HIS A 51 -6.86 4.60 7.31
N ASN A 52 -5.80 4.02 7.88
CA ASN A 52 -5.72 2.58 8.14
C ASN A 52 -6.80 2.03 9.08
N PHE A 53 -7.51 2.89 9.83
CA PHE A 53 -8.59 2.45 10.72
C PHE A 53 -9.82 1.94 9.97
N THR A 54 -10.01 2.38 8.72
CA THR A 54 -11.20 2.04 7.91
C THR A 54 -10.87 1.62 6.48
N MET A 55 -9.67 1.94 5.98
CA MET A 55 -9.25 1.67 4.60
C MET A 55 -8.22 0.54 4.56
N PHE A 56 -8.69 -0.69 4.72
CA PHE A 56 -7.88 -1.91 4.61
C PHE A 56 -8.74 -3.09 4.14
N GLY A 57 -8.08 -4.18 3.72
CA GLY A 57 -8.78 -5.41 3.36
C GLY A 57 -7.82 -6.54 3.01
N ASN A 58 -8.40 -7.70 2.68
CA ASN A 58 -7.65 -8.89 2.29
C ASN A 58 -7.46 -8.94 0.78
N PHE A 59 -6.23 -9.26 0.37
CA PHE A 59 -5.87 -9.67 -0.99
C PHE A 59 -5.53 -11.16 -0.95
N ILE A 60 -6.35 -11.98 -1.63
CA ILE A 60 -6.24 -13.43 -1.58
C ILE A 60 -5.64 -13.93 -2.90
N VAL A 61 -4.51 -14.63 -2.79
CA VAL A 61 -3.91 -15.38 -3.90
C VAL A 61 -4.28 -16.85 -3.73
N ASN A 62 -4.93 -17.43 -4.75
CA ASN A 62 -5.36 -18.83 -4.77
C ASN A 62 -4.38 -19.73 -5.52
#